data_AF-A0A954Y868-F1
#
_entry.id   AF-A0A954Y868-F1
#
_cell.length_a   1.000
_cell.length_b   1.000
_cell.length_c   1.000
_cell.angle_alpha   90.00
_cell.angle_beta   90.00
_cell.angle_gamma   90.00
#
_symmetry.space_group_name_H-M   'P 1'
#
loop_
_entity.id
_entity.type
_entity.pdbx_description
1 polymer ?
#
loop_
_entity_poly.entity_id
_entity_poly.type
_entity_poly.pdbx_seq_one_letter_code
_entity_poly.pdbx_strand_id
1 'polypeptide(L)'
;MSRQFNRTAALAVMALAALVGNACAVGLLATPESDLHDYPGIENTGPSEGPPYDFYDAAPPVASGGGTLTVPAYNSLPGAHAKLFLDFDGVNFGATQWASRSPGAAPAYDIDGNPGGFSAEELSRIEQIWSRVAEAYSMFNINVTTVNPGNYNPKESAHLVITSDSTWYGAVGGVALSGGFRSAANMVQHTAWAFSDNLRNGEAKATADAVIHEAGHLFGLDHQAAFNENGTRLPGARGGAYDDNNASETQAPNMGVAYYAGRGQWAIGAAGSNGFTLIDELNVIGGLGTFANDFGYAPDEPGVSFETAPLIQPVSAPMRGVIARNEDVDYYRFELERRSDVSLFVDVAPYGPTLDAKLQIYSSDELLLYTDDPTLATSRGSLTAGFDGALDAGVYYLAIASHGGYAYDNGPHDRVLQDVGQYYLSGSITAVAPEPAACVVAGLATLLTTCRRRRLV
;
A
#
# COMPACT_ATOMS: atom_id res chain seq x y z
N MET A 1 50.25 -59.50 -16.57
CA MET A 1 50.87 -58.82 -15.41
C MET A 1 51.44 -57.49 -15.90
N SER A 2 51.23 -56.37 -15.18
CA SER A 2 51.77 -55.00 -15.43
C SER A 2 51.47 -54.36 -16.81
N ARG A 3 51.15 -53.06 -16.97
CA ARG A 3 50.96 -51.91 -16.05
C ARG A 3 49.99 -50.90 -16.74
N GLN A 4 49.30 -50.08 -15.92
CA GLN A 4 48.98 -48.63 -16.07
C GLN A 4 49.49 -47.91 -17.35
N PHE A 5 48.87 -46.90 -17.98
CA PHE A 5 47.74 -45.95 -17.73
C PHE A 5 47.35 -45.31 -19.12
N ASN A 6 46.34 -44.46 -19.39
CA ASN A 6 45.34 -43.72 -18.60
C ASN A 6 44.04 -43.39 -19.42
N ARG A 7 43.11 -42.63 -18.79
CA ARG A 7 41.93 -41.87 -19.27
C ARG A 7 41.84 -41.39 -20.75
N THR A 8 40.65 -41.58 -21.35
CA THR A 8 39.96 -40.58 -22.21
C THR A 8 38.44 -40.69 -22.11
N ALA A 9 37.71 -39.65 -22.53
CA ALA A 9 36.28 -39.42 -22.27
C ALA A 9 35.31 -40.43 -22.92
N ALA A 10 34.07 -40.44 -22.42
CA ALA A 10 32.97 -41.29 -22.90
C ALA A 10 31.68 -40.49 -23.15
N LEU A 11 30.75 -41.12 -23.88
CA LEU A 11 29.43 -40.65 -24.36
C LEU A 11 29.46 -39.59 -25.47
N ALA A 12 28.49 -39.55 -26.40
CA ALA A 12 27.66 -40.61 -27.01
C ALA A 12 27.00 -40.02 -28.28
N VAL A 13 26.57 -40.85 -29.22
CA VAL A 13 25.97 -40.43 -30.51
C VAL A 13 24.48 -40.79 -30.56
N MET A 14 23.72 -40.13 -31.45
CA MET A 14 22.32 -40.37 -31.88
C MET A 14 21.23 -39.54 -31.17
N ALA A 15 20.15 -39.11 -31.83
CA ALA A 15 19.87 -39.02 -33.28
C ALA A 15 18.68 -38.06 -33.55
N LEU A 16 18.52 -37.66 -34.82
CA LEU A 16 17.44 -36.83 -35.35
C LEU A 16 16.15 -37.63 -35.58
N ALA A 17 14.99 -37.08 -35.19
CA ALA A 17 13.67 -37.45 -35.72
C ALA A 17 12.75 -36.21 -35.73
N ALA A 18 11.86 -36.11 -36.73
CA ALA A 18 11.03 -34.94 -36.99
C ALA A 18 9.58 -35.35 -37.37
N LEU A 19 8.73 -34.38 -37.77
CA LEU A 19 7.33 -34.48 -38.27
C LEU A 19 6.24 -34.67 -37.17
N VAL A 20 5.03 -34.07 -37.19
CA VAL A 20 4.34 -33.09 -38.09
C VAL A 20 3.43 -32.13 -37.29
N GLY A 21 3.46 -30.83 -37.64
CA GLY A 21 2.31 -29.94 -37.91
C GLY A 21 1.15 -29.70 -36.92
N ASN A 22 0.93 -28.42 -36.58
CA ASN A 22 -0.17 -27.65 -37.19
C ASN A 22 0.00 -26.14 -36.91
N ALA A 23 0.19 -25.34 -37.95
CA ALA A 23 0.24 -23.87 -37.84
C ALA A 23 -1.11 -23.27 -38.26
N CYS A 24 -1.91 -22.84 -37.29
CA CYS A 24 -2.99 -21.88 -37.53
C CYS A 24 -2.49 -20.48 -37.19
N ALA A 25 -2.12 -19.72 -38.21
CA ALA A 25 -1.76 -18.32 -38.06
C ALA A 25 -3.03 -17.47 -37.87
N VAL A 26 -3.37 -17.17 -36.62
CA VAL A 26 -4.26 -16.04 -36.29
C VAL A 26 -3.38 -14.79 -36.25
N GLY A 27 -3.63 -13.85 -37.16
CA GLY A 27 -2.86 -12.61 -37.24
C GLY A 27 -3.13 -11.73 -36.03
N LEU A 28 -2.16 -11.66 -35.11
CA LEU A 28 -2.17 -10.70 -34.02
C LEU A 28 -1.82 -9.32 -34.60
N LEU A 29 -2.85 -8.52 -34.89
CA LEU A 29 -2.70 -7.10 -35.20
C LEU A 29 -2.23 -6.39 -33.93
N ALA A 30 -0.91 -6.20 -33.81
CA ALA A 30 -0.34 -5.29 -32.83
C ALA A 30 -0.86 -3.88 -33.13
N THR A 31 -1.75 -3.39 -32.28
CA THR A 31 -2.02 -1.95 -32.17
C THR A 31 -0.83 -1.32 -31.44
N PRO A 32 -0.31 -0.17 -31.89
CA PRO A 32 0.79 0.48 -31.19
C PRO A 32 0.32 0.92 -29.80
N GLU A 33 1.15 0.64 -28.79
CA GLU A 33 1.00 1.24 -27.47
C GLU A 33 1.08 2.77 -27.64
N SER A 34 0.11 3.48 -27.08
CA SER A 34 0.13 4.94 -27.06
C SER A 34 0.93 5.38 -25.85
N ASP A 35 2.14 5.89 -26.10
CA ASP A 35 2.99 6.53 -25.08
C ASP A 35 2.25 7.73 -24.48
N LEU A 36 1.57 7.51 -23.36
CA LEU A 36 1.07 8.55 -22.48
C LEU A 36 2.17 8.95 -21.51
N HIS A 37 3.06 9.84 -21.95
CA HIS A 37 3.74 10.89 -21.16
C HIS A 37 4.81 11.58 -22.04
N ASP A 38 4.44 12.57 -22.84
CA ASP A 38 5.43 13.45 -23.47
C ASP A 38 4.93 14.89 -23.63
N TYR A 39 5.56 15.81 -22.89
CA TYR A 39 5.82 17.17 -23.36
C TYR A 39 7.03 17.74 -22.61
N PRO A 40 8.12 18.13 -23.31
CA PRO A 40 9.26 18.77 -22.67
C PRO A 40 9.01 20.28 -22.46
N GLY A 41 9.20 20.73 -21.21
CA GLY A 41 9.62 22.10 -20.91
C GLY A 41 8.56 23.22 -21.04
N ILE A 42 7.70 23.36 -20.03
CA ILE A 42 7.36 24.68 -19.48
C ILE A 42 7.46 24.59 -17.94
N GLU A 43 8.53 25.16 -17.39
CA GLU A 43 8.52 25.55 -15.97
C GLU A 43 7.55 26.73 -15.82
N ASN A 44 6.39 26.50 -15.19
CA ASN A 44 5.56 27.62 -14.78
C ASN A 44 6.09 28.14 -13.44
N THR A 45 6.91 29.18 -13.50
CA THR A 45 7.49 29.86 -12.34
C THR A 45 6.43 30.70 -11.62
N GLY A 46 5.63 30.04 -10.78
CA GLY A 46 4.75 30.67 -9.80
C GLY A 46 3.24 30.61 -10.10
N PRO A 47 2.41 31.23 -9.26
CA PRO A 47 2.80 32.25 -8.28
C PRO A 47 3.17 31.69 -6.90
N SER A 48 4.44 31.85 -6.52
CA SER A 48 4.74 32.43 -5.22
C SER A 48 4.42 33.93 -5.26
N GLU A 49 4.02 34.51 -4.13
CA GLU A 49 3.59 35.92 -3.97
C GLU A 49 2.38 36.35 -4.83
N GLY A 50 1.23 36.57 -4.19
CA GLY A 50 -0.04 36.86 -4.86
C GLY A 50 -0.33 38.35 -5.15
N PRO A 51 -1.17 38.65 -6.16
CA PRO A 51 -1.83 39.94 -6.32
C PRO A 51 -3.12 40.04 -5.45
N PRO A 52 -3.68 41.25 -5.22
CA PRO A 52 -4.68 41.47 -4.17
C PRO A 52 -6.04 40.83 -4.44
N TYR A 53 -6.66 40.36 -3.36
CA TYR A 53 -7.96 39.72 -3.32
C TYR A 53 -9.10 40.73 -3.51
N ASP A 54 -9.95 40.51 -4.51
CA ASP A 54 -11.34 41.00 -4.49
C ASP A 54 -12.27 39.83 -4.12
N PHE A 55 -13.01 40.01 -3.03
CA PHE A 55 -13.92 39.01 -2.49
C PHE A 55 -15.16 38.85 -3.37
N TYR A 56 -15.42 37.62 -3.79
CA TYR A 56 -16.79 37.15 -3.99
C TYR A 56 -17.02 35.92 -3.13
N ASP A 57 -17.80 36.09 -2.05
CA ASP A 57 -18.49 34.99 -1.38
C ASP A 57 -19.51 34.40 -2.37
N ALA A 58 -19.03 33.53 -3.26
CA ALA A 58 -19.88 32.51 -3.83
C ALA A 58 -20.29 31.58 -2.69
N ALA A 59 -21.58 31.26 -2.59
CA ALA A 59 -22.02 30.15 -1.74
C ALA A 59 -21.21 28.89 -2.09
N PRO A 60 -20.88 28.02 -1.13
CA PRO A 60 -20.21 26.76 -1.44
C PRO A 60 -21.02 26.06 -2.54
N PRO A 61 -20.39 25.59 -3.64
CA PRO A 61 -21.12 24.96 -4.71
C PRO A 61 -21.89 23.79 -4.13
N VAL A 62 -23.20 23.83 -4.36
CA VAL A 62 -24.09 22.79 -3.90
C VAL A 62 -23.73 21.55 -4.69
N ALA A 63 -23.34 20.47 -4.00
CA ALA A 63 -23.25 19.14 -4.60
C ALA A 63 -24.50 18.91 -5.46
N SER A 64 -24.30 18.54 -6.73
CA SER A 64 -25.33 18.72 -7.73
C SER A 64 -26.51 17.76 -7.45
N GLY A 65 -27.55 18.29 -6.81
CA GLY A 65 -28.82 17.58 -6.56
C GLY A 65 -29.57 17.38 -7.87
N GLY A 66 -29.09 16.43 -8.69
CA GLY A 66 -29.45 16.28 -10.10
C GLY A 66 -29.54 14.84 -10.60
N GLY A 67 -29.48 13.84 -9.71
CA GLY A 67 -29.59 12.43 -10.05
C GLY A 67 -29.14 11.56 -8.87
N THR A 68 -29.78 10.41 -8.66
CA THR A 68 -29.52 9.51 -7.52
C THR A 68 -28.26 8.64 -7.72
N LEU A 69 -27.13 9.26 -8.03
CA LEU A 69 -25.83 8.59 -7.86
C LEU A 69 -25.66 8.29 -6.37
N THR A 70 -25.35 7.04 -6.06
CA THR A 70 -25.17 6.57 -4.68
C THR A 70 -23.78 5.98 -4.56
N VAL A 71 -22.82 6.82 -4.19
CA VAL A 71 -21.48 6.36 -3.80
C VAL A 71 -21.64 5.60 -2.47
N PRO A 72 -21.12 4.36 -2.34
CA PRO A 72 -21.16 3.67 -1.05
C PRO A 72 -20.36 4.45 0.00
N ALA A 73 -20.88 4.52 1.23
CA ALA A 73 -20.30 5.32 2.30
C ALA A 73 -19.13 4.60 2.98
N TYR A 74 -17.91 4.95 2.60
CA TYR A 74 -16.66 4.43 3.16
C TYR A 74 -15.98 5.50 4.03
N ASN A 75 -15.29 5.07 5.10
CA ASN A 75 -14.56 5.93 6.03
C ASN A 75 -13.39 5.13 6.62
N SER A 76 -12.14 5.59 6.47
CA SER A 76 -10.97 4.90 7.04
C SER A 76 -10.86 5.10 8.56
N LEU A 77 -11.20 6.29 9.05
CA LEU A 77 -11.07 6.67 10.45
C LEU A 77 -12.20 7.65 10.84
N PRO A 78 -13.45 7.19 11.03
CA PRO A 78 -14.63 8.06 11.20
C PRO A 78 -14.54 9.12 12.31
N GLY A 79 -13.67 8.92 13.31
CA GLY A 79 -13.48 9.83 14.44
C GLY A 79 -12.41 10.92 14.22
N ALA A 80 -11.65 10.88 13.12
CA ALA A 80 -10.62 11.89 12.86
C ALA A 80 -11.24 13.26 12.53
N HIS A 81 -10.60 14.33 13.00
CA HIS A 81 -10.99 15.71 12.70
C HIS A 81 -10.78 16.03 11.21
N ALA A 82 -9.57 15.73 10.72
CA ALA A 82 -9.20 15.90 9.32
C ALA A 82 -9.86 14.84 8.44
N LYS A 83 -10.32 15.27 7.26
CA LYS A 83 -11.03 14.44 6.28
C LYS A 83 -10.44 14.69 4.90
N LEU A 84 -10.16 13.62 4.17
CA LEU A 84 -9.91 13.63 2.73
C LEU A 84 -11.16 13.05 2.05
N PHE A 85 -12.00 13.92 1.51
CA PHE A 85 -13.23 13.55 0.83
C PHE A 85 -12.94 13.19 -0.63
N LEU A 86 -13.28 11.97 -1.03
CA LEU A 86 -13.21 11.47 -2.41
C LEU A 86 -14.62 11.56 -3.02
N ASP A 87 -14.80 12.56 -3.89
CA ASP A 87 -16.02 12.84 -4.64
C ASP A 87 -16.00 12.05 -5.96
N PHE A 88 -16.94 11.13 -6.10
CA PHE A 88 -17.14 10.33 -7.31
C PHE A 88 -18.46 10.66 -8.02
N ASP A 89 -19.39 11.35 -7.37
CA ASP A 89 -20.71 11.72 -7.89
C ASP A 89 -20.73 13.05 -8.67
N GLY A 90 -19.63 13.81 -8.62
CA GLY A 90 -19.37 14.96 -9.48
C GLY A 90 -19.79 16.29 -8.88
N VAL A 91 -19.11 17.35 -9.29
CA VAL A 91 -19.24 18.69 -8.70
C VAL A 91 -19.56 19.76 -9.74
N ASN A 92 -20.39 20.72 -9.34
CA ASN A 92 -20.70 21.90 -10.17
C ASN A 92 -20.02 23.15 -9.61
N PHE A 93 -18.82 23.46 -10.12
CA PHE A 93 -18.12 24.72 -9.85
C PHE A 93 -18.83 25.94 -10.45
N GLY A 94 -19.71 25.75 -11.44
CA GLY A 94 -20.50 26.80 -12.06
C GLY A 94 -19.62 27.85 -12.75
N ALA A 95 -19.67 29.10 -12.27
CA ALA A 95 -18.80 30.18 -12.73
C ALA A 95 -17.49 30.33 -11.92
N THR A 96 -17.28 29.51 -10.89
CA THR A 96 -16.10 29.54 -10.03
C THR A 96 -14.88 29.05 -10.80
N GLN A 97 -13.80 29.83 -10.80
CA GLN A 97 -12.56 29.43 -11.44
C GLN A 97 -11.67 28.60 -10.51
N TRP A 98 -11.05 27.55 -11.04
CA TRP A 98 -9.99 26.80 -10.37
C TRP A 98 -8.65 27.13 -11.03
N ALA A 99 -7.72 27.74 -10.29
CA ALA A 99 -6.42 28.20 -10.80
C ALA A 99 -6.47 28.94 -12.16
N SER A 100 -7.39 29.91 -12.29
CA SER A 100 -7.68 30.69 -13.52
C SER A 100 -8.31 29.91 -14.69
N ARG A 101 -8.68 28.64 -14.49
CA ARG A 101 -9.46 27.81 -15.43
C ARG A 101 -10.90 27.67 -14.97
N SER A 102 -11.79 27.17 -15.81
CA SER A 102 -13.22 27.06 -15.51
C SER A 102 -13.69 25.61 -15.64
N PRO A 103 -13.72 24.83 -14.53
CA PRO A 103 -14.19 23.44 -14.55
C PRO A 103 -15.67 23.31 -14.95
N GLY A 104 -16.50 24.31 -14.60
CA GLY A 104 -17.93 24.27 -14.90
C GLY A 104 -18.64 23.17 -14.10
N ALA A 105 -19.37 22.30 -14.80
CA ALA A 105 -19.99 21.12 -14.21
C ALA A 105 -19.17 19.88 -14.59
N ALA A 106 -18.39 19.38 -13.64
CA ALA A 106 -17.61 18.17 -13.83
C ALA A 106 -18.52 16.94 -13.60
N PRO A 107 -18.58 15.99 -14.55
CA PRO A 107 -19.36 14.77 -14.41
C PRO A 107 -18.77 13.87 -13.32
N ALA A 108 -19.57 12.91 -12.89
CA ALA A 108 -19.15 11.79 -12.05
C ALA A 108 -18.00 10.98 -12.68
N TYR A 109 -17.38 10.14 -11.87
CA TYR A 109 -16.57 9.03 -12.35
C TYR A 109 -17.43 8.11 -13.22
N ASP A 110 -17.00 7.89 -14.47
CA ASP A 110 -17.71 7.11 -15.49
C ASP A 110 -16.66 6.37 -16.34
N ILE A 111 -16.87 5.08 -16.57
CA ILE A 111 -16.01 4.21 -17.41
C ILE A 111 -16.77 3.55 -18.57
N ASP A 112 -18.10 3.59 -18.59
CA ASP A 112 -18.96 2.90 -19.57
C ASP A 112 -19.83 3.83 -20.43
N GLY A 113 -19.83 5.13 -20.12
CA GLY A 113 -20.55 6.20 -20.81
C GLY A 113 -21.96 6.44 -20.29
N ASN A 114 -22.29 5.98 -19.07
CA ASN A 114 -23.59 6.13 -18.44
C ASN A 114 -23.54 7.07 -17.20
N PRO A 115 -23.63 8.41 -17.39
CA PRO A 115 -23.62 9.37 -16.29
C PRO A 115 -24.88 9.31 -15.40
N GLY A 116 -25.81 8.39 -15.65
CA GLY A 116 -27.05 8.20 -14.89
C GLY A 116 -26.95 7.21 -13.72
N GLY A 117 -25.85 6.46 -13.57
CA GLY A 117 -25.69 5.50 -12.47
C GLY A 117 -24.48 4.60 -12.60
N PHE A 118 -23.79 4.34 -11.49
CA PHE A 118 -22.65 3.44 -11.43
C PHE A 118 -23.04 1.97 -11.74
N SER A 119 -22.31 1.38 -12.68
CA SER A 119 -22.24 -0.04 -12.95
C SER A 119 -21.59 -0.82 -11.79
N ALA A 120 -21.71 -2.14 -11.81
CA ALA A 120 -21.08 -3.01 -10.82
C ALA A 120 -19.53 -2.97 -10.88
N GLU A 121 -18.97 -2.72 -12.06
CA GLU A 121 -17.52 -2.53 -12.23
C GLU A 121 -17.07 -1.20 -11.62
N GLU A 122 -17.82 -0.11 -11.83
CA GLU A 122 -17.48 1.19 -11.22
C GLU A 122 -17.58 1.15 -9.71
N LEU A 123 -18.61 0.52 -9.13
CA LEU A 123 -18.71 0.34 -7.68
C LEU A 123 -17.52 -0.46 -7.12
N SER A 124 -17.09 -1.51 -7.82
CA SER A 124 -15.88 -2.29 -7.49
C SER A 124 -14.61 -1.45 -7.58
N ARG A 125 -14.50 -0.56 -8.58
CA ARG A 125 -13.34 0.34 -8.72
C ARG A 125 -13.35 1.46 -7.69
N ILE A 126 -14.50 2.04 -7.36
CA ILE A 126 -14.66 3.05 -6.29
C ILE A 126 -14.19 2.48 -4.95
N GLU A 127 -14.59 1.25 -4.61
CA GLU A 127 -14.11 0.54 -3.41
C GLU A 127 -12.58 0.37 -3.44
N GLN A 128 -12.02 -0.09 -4.55
CA GLN A 128 -10.57 -0.26 -4.71
C GLN A 128 -9.80 1.05 -4.65
N ILE A 129 -10.30 2.12 -5.26
CA ILE A 129 -9.68 3.45 -5.23
C ILE A 129 -9.68 3.97 -3.80
N TRP A 130 -10.84 3.99 -3.14
CA TRP A 130 -10.92 4.40 -1.74
C TRP A 130 -10.00 3.55 -0.84
N SER A 131 -9.98 2.23 -1.00
CA SER A 131 -9.14 1.33 -0.18
C SER A 131 -7.65 1.60 -0.35
N ARG A 132 -7.18 1.90 -1.57
CA ARG A 132 -5.77 2.23 -1.86
C ARG A 132 -5.36 3.56 -1.24
N VAL A 133 -6.24 4.56 -1.33
CA VAL A 133 -6.00 5.89 -0.76
C VAL A 133 -6.05 5.83 0.77
N ALA A 134 -6.99 5.06 1.34
CA ALA A 134 -7.08 4.80 2.77
C ALA A 134 -5.83 4.09 3.32
N GLU A 135 -5.23 3.16 2.56
CA GLU A 135 -3.96 2.53 2.89
C GLU A 135 -2.80 3.52 2.86
N ALA A 136 -2.66 4.29 1.77
CA ALA A 136 -1.57 5.26 1.61
C ALA A 136 -1.57 6.36 2.68
N TYR A 137 -2.70 6.68 3.32
CA TYR A 137 -2.80 7.65 4.40
C TYR A 137 -3.03 7.02 5.80
N SER A 138 -2.93 5.70 5.93
CA SER A 138 -3.32 4.94 7.12
C SER A 138 -2.53 5.24 8.40
N MET A 139 -1.28 5.72 8.24
CA MET A 139 -0.40 6.16 9.32
C MET A 139 -0.75 7.54 9.89
N PHE A 140 -1.70 8.25 9.29
CA PHE A 140 -2.11 9.60 9.72
C PHE A 140 -3.49 9.61 10.40
N ASN A 141 -3.70 10.57 11.28
CA ASN A 141 -4.97 10.79 11.96
C ASN A 141 -5.96 11.54 11.04
N ILE A 142 -6.29 10.93 9.90
CA ILE A 142 -7.14 11.48 8.84
C ILE A 142 -8.18 10.45 8.39
N ASN A 143 -9.41 10.92 8.16
CA ASN A 143 -10.48 10.10 7.59
C ASN A 143 -10.49 10.23 6.07
N VAL A 144 -10.00 9.22 5.35
CA VAL A 144 -10.25 9.06 3.92
C VAL A 144 -11.67 8.56 3.75
N THR A 145 -12.53 9.35 3.11
CA THR A 145 -13.99 9.13 3.13
C THR A 145 -14.64 9.44 1.79
N THR A 146 -15.69 8.71 1.44
CA THR A 146 -16.61 9.05 0.34
C THR A 146 -17.85 9.81 0.83
N VAL A 147 -17.90 10.17 2.12
CA VAL A 147 -19.00 10.93 2.71
C VAL A 147 -18.64 12.41 2.75
N ASN A 148 -19.34 13.23 1.96
CA ASN A 148 -19.11 14.66 1.88
C ASN A 148 -19.16 15.33 3.28
N PRO A 149 -18.07 15.99 3.75
CA PRO A 149 -18.00 16.65 5.05
C PRO A 149 -18.96 17.85 5.23
N GLY A 150 -19.53 18.35 4.13
CA GLY A 150 -20.39 19.54 4.10
C GLY A 150 -19.66 20.86 4.31
N ASN A 151 -18.33 20.87 4.31
CA ASN A 151 -17.50 22.06 4.50
C ASN A 151 -16.16 21.98 3.74
N TYR A 152 -15.48 23.13 3.69
CA TYR A 152 -14.15 23.34 3.11
C TYR A 152 -13.26 24.10 4.12
N ASN A 153 -13.29 23.68 5.38
CA ASN A 153 -12.62 24.40 6.47
C ASN A 153 -11.10 24.10 6.47
N PRO A 154 -10.25 25.12 6.68
CA PRO A 154 -8.81 24.92 6.79
C PRO A 154 -8.45 23.91 7.88
N LYS A 155 -7.61 22.94 7.55
CA LYS A 155 -7.16 21.84 8.42
C LYS A 155 -8.27 20.88 8.89
N GLU A 156 -9.46 20.93 8.29
CA GLU A 156 -10.56 19.99 8.56
C GLU A 156 -10.89 19.13 7.34
N SER A 157 -10.92 19.72 6.14
CA SER A 157 -11.46 19.04 4.95
C SER A 157 -10.68 19.35 3.67
N ALA A 158 -10.06 18.33 3.09
CA ALA A 158 -9.64 18.30 1.70
C ALA A 158 -10.74 17.66 0.84
N HIS A 159 -10.86 18.11 -0.41
CA HIS A 159 -11.81 17.59 -1.39
C HIS A 159 -11.04 17.16 -2.63
N LEU A 160 -11.21 15.91 -3.04
CA LEU A 160 -10.66 15.41 -4.29
C LEU A 160 -11.80 14.95 -5.19
N VAL A 161 -11.90 15.58 -6.36
CA VAL A 161 -12.90 15.27 -7.37
C VAL A 161 -12.32 14.22 -8.32
N ILE A 162 -12.95 13.06 -8.40
CA ILE A 162 -12.62 12.03 -9.38
C ILE A 162 -13.65 12.13 -10.51
N THR A 163 -13.24 12.67 -11.66
CA THR A 163 -14.13 13.02 -12.78
C THR A 163 -13.66 12.43 -14.10
N SER A 164 -14.63 12.08 -14.96
CA SER A 164 -14.42 11.60 -16.33
C SER A 164 -14.20 12.72 -17.37
N ASP A 165 -14.04 13.98 -16.95
CA ASP A 165 -13.78 15.12 -17.85
C ASP A 165 -12.49 15.87 -17.53
N SER A 166 -11.47 15.67 -18.37
CA SER A 166 -10.24 16.46 -18.37
C SER A 166 -10.26 17.69 -19.30
N THR A 167 -11.31 17.91 -20.09
CA THR A 167 -11.28 18.83 -21.25
C THR A 167 -11.05 20.30 -20.86
N TRP A 168 -11.45 20.70 -19.66
CA TRP A 168 -11.23 22.04 -19.12
C TRP A 168 -9.78 22.29 -18.64
N TYR A 169 -9.01 21.23 -18.39
CA TYR A 169 -7.61 21.31 -17.97
C TYR A 169 -6.61 20.91 -19.07
N GLY A 170 -6.73 19.68 -19.59
CA GLY A 170 -5.82 19.06 -20.55
C GLY A 170 -5.39 17.65 -20.14
N ALA A 171 -4.50 17.03 -20.94
CA ALA A 171 -4.05 15.65 -20.78
C ALA A 171 -3.08 15.46 -19.60
N VAL A 172 -3.60 15.45 -18.38
CA VAL A 172 -2.87 15.13 -17.14
C VAL A 172 -3.68 14.16 -16.29
N GLY A 173 -3.02 13.42 -15.39
CA GLY A 173 -3.70 12.48 -14.47
C GLY A 173 -4.48 13.18 -13.36
N GLY A 174 -3.94 14.28 -12.82
CA GLY A 174 -4.60 15.07 -11.80
C GLY A 174 -3.98 16.46 -11.67
N VAL A 175 -4.58 17.30 -10.81
CA VAL A 175 -4.06 18.61 -10.40
C VAL A 175 -4.52 19.03 -9.00
N ALA A 176 -3.61 19.69 -8.27
CA ALA A 176 -3.82 20.25 -6.94
C ALA A 176 -3.12 21.60 -6.76
N LEU A 177 -3.45 22.29 -5.66
CA LEU A 177 -2.73 23.49 -5.20
C LEU A 177 -1.93 23.13 -3.94
N SER A 178 -0.61 23.34 -3.97
CA SER A 178 0.27 22.91 -2.89
C SER A 178 -0.05 23.60 -1.56
N GLY A 179 -0.23 22.80 -0.50
CA GLY A 179 -0.63 23.26 0.83
C GLY A 179 -2.10 23.70 0.94
N GLY A 180 -2.93 23.35 -0.05
CA GLY A 180 -4.34 23.69 -0.12
C GLY A 180 -5.14 23.41 1.15
N PHE A 181 -4.99 22.21 1.72
CA PHE A 181 -5.71 21.74 2.91
C PHE A 181 -5.56 22.66 4.14
N ARG A 182 -4.38 23.26 4.33
CA ARG A 182 -4.10 24.16 5.47
C ARG A 182 -4.32 25.64 5.14
N SER A 183 -4.70 25.96 3.90
CA SER A 183 -4.86 27.36 3.48
C SER A 183 -6.09 28.00 4.10
N ALA A 184 -5.97 29.27 4.49
CA ALA A 184 -7.10 30.09 4.97
C ALA A 184 -8.05 30.57 3.84
N ALA A 185 -7.83 30.13 2.61
CA ALA A 185 -8.65 30.49 1.45
C ALA A 185 -9.93 29.64 1.32
N ASN A 186 -10.71 29.96 0.28
CA ASN A 186 -11.94 29.27 -0.07
C ASN A 186 -11.71 27.87 -0.68
N MET A 187 -12.81 27.18 -0.96
CA MET A 187 -12.89 25.85 -1.58
C MET A 187 -11.89 25.61 -2.72
N VAL A 188 -11.60 26.61 -3.56
CA VAL A 188 -10.71 26.43 -4.74
C VAL A 188 -9.35 25.87 -4.33
N GLN A 189 -8.84 26.25 -3.15
CA GLN A 189 -7.56 25.73 -2.65
C GLN A 189 -7.69 24.39 -1.94
N HIS A 190 -8.85 24.09 -1.34
CA HIS A 190 -9.13 22.79 -0.70
C HIS A 190 -9.50 21.69 -1.70
N THR A 191 -9.79 22.05 -2.95
CA THR A 191 -10.16 21.10 -4.02
C THR A 191 -8.97 20.77 -4.91
N ALA A 192 -8.73 19.48 -5.09
CA ALA A 192 -7.89 18.91 -6.15
C ALA A 192 -8.71 17.96 -7.04
N TRP A 193 -8.13 17.53 -8.15
CA TRP A 193 -8.83 16.83 -9.23
C TRP A 193 -8.03 15.63 -9.72
N ALA A 194 -8.70 14.50 -9.95
CA ALA A 194 -8.17 13.34 -10.67
C ALA A 194 -9.05 13.09 -11.90
N PHE A 195 -8.42 12.97 -13.07
CA PHE A 195 -9.06 12.89 -14.37
C PHE A 195 -9.09 11.45 -14.87
N SER A 196 -10.17 10.73 -14.58
CA SER A 196 -10.25 9.28 -14.82
C SER A 196 -10.20 8.91 -16.30
N ASP A 197 -10.64 9.79 -17.19
CA ASP A 197 -10.50 9.64 -18.66
C ASP A 197 -9.03 9.50 -19.09
N ASN A 198 -8.13 10.31 -18.51
CA ASN A 198 -6.69 10.21 -18.74
C ASN A 198 -6.00 9.04 -17.98
N LEU A 199 -6.67 8.46 -16.99
CA LEU A 199 -6.13 7.39 -16.13
C LEU A 199 -6.58 6.01 -16.58
N ARG A 200 -6.28 5.69 -17.86
CA ARG A 200 -6.56 4.40 -18.51
C ARG A 200 -8.06 4.03 -18.48
N ASN A 201 -8.95 5.00 -18.74
CA ASN A 201 -10.41 4.85 -18.63
C ASN A 201 -10.83 4.39 -17.21
N GLY A 202 -10.40 5.18 -16.22
CA GLY A 202 -10.69 5.01 -14.81
C GLY A 202 -10.18 3.70 -14.22
N GLU A 203 -8.99 3.23 -14.61
CA GLU A 203 -8.41 2.02 -14.01
C GLU A 203 -8.12 2.28 -12.52
N ALA A 204 -8.47 1.32 -11.65
CA ALA A 204 -8.58 1.58 -10.21
C ALA A 204 -7.24 1.93 -9.55
N LYS A 205 -6.13 1.30 -9.98
CA LYS A 205 -4.79 1.65 -9.49
C LYS A 205 -4.35 2.99 -10.04
N ALA A 206 -4.41 3.21 -11.37
CA ALA A 206 -4.01 4.49 -11.97
C ALA A 206 -4.81 5.67 -11.38
N THR A 207 -6.10 5.49 -11.13
CA THR A 207 -6.95 6.50 -10.48
C THR A 207 -6.55 6.73 -9.03
N ALA A 208 -6.30 5.67 -8.25
CA ALA A 208 -5.85 5.80 -6.87
C ALA A 208 -4.48 6.46 -6.73
N ASP A 209 -3.50 6.07 -7.55
CA ASP A 209 -2.15 6.64 -7.52
C ASP A 209 -2.19 8.16 -7.78
N ALA A 210 -3.03 8.63 -8.72
CA ALA A 210 -3.25 10.05 -8.96
C ALA A 210 -3.94 10.72 -7.75
N VAL A 211 -4.99 10.10 -7.20
CA VAL A 211 -5.70 10.61 -6.01
C VAL A 211 -4.76 10.77 -4.81
N ILE A 212 -3.83 9.83 -4.61
CA ILE A 212 -2.80 9.88 -3.57
C ILE A 212 -1.83 11.04 -3.82
N HIS A 213 -1.36 11.20 -5.06
CA HIS A 213 -0.44 12.25 -5.49
C HIS A 213 -1.01 13.66 -5.27
N GLU A 214 -2.23 13.90 -5.76
CA GLU A 214 -2.89 15.20 -5.66
C GLU A 214 -3.28 15.55 -4.22
N ALA A 215 -3.66 14.56 -3.41
CA ALA A 215 -3.82 14.75 -1.97
C ALA A 215 -2.48 15.12 -1.29
N GLY A 216 -1.36 14.52 -1.74
CA GLY A 216 -0.02 14.84 -1.25
C GLY A 216 0.33 16.31 -1.47
N HIS A 217 0.01 16.84 -2.66
CA HIS A 217 0.09 18.28 -2.93
C HIS A 217 -0.83 19.11 -2.00
N LEU A 218 -2.09 18.74 -1.77
CA LEU A 218 -2.94 19.46 -0.80
C LEU A 218 -2.33 19.52 0.61
N PHE A 219 -1.59 18.48 1.03
CA PHE A 219 -0.83 18.43 2.28
C PHE A 219 0.54 19.13 2.21
N GLY A 220 0.93 19.66 1.04
CA GLY A 220 2.11 20.49 0.84
C GLY A 220 3.37 19.74 0.42
N LEU A 221 3.24 18.56 -0.17
CA LEU A 221 4.35 17.87 -0.83
C LEU A 221 4.65 18.48 -2.20
N ASP A 222 5.93 18.48 -2.55
CA ASP A 222 6.41 18.75 -3.91
C ASP A 222 6.66 17.42 -4.63
N HIS A 223 6.77 17.48 -5.96
CA HIS A 223 7.11 16.32 -6.78
C HIS A 223 8.48 15.72 -6.44
N GLN A 224 8.57 14.39 -6.44
CA GLN A 224 9.81 13.62 -6.42
C GLN A 224 10.39 13.52 -7.84
N ALA A 225 11.67 13.86 -7.98
CA ALA A 225 12.38 13.82 -9.25
C ALA A 225 13.84 13.43 -9.05
N ALA A 226 14.44 12.77 -10.05
CA ALA A 226 15.86 12.45 -10.03
C ALA A 226 16.70 13.68 -10.41
N PHE A 227 17.89 13.81 -9.83
CA PHE A 227 18.80 14.93 -10.04
C PHE A 227 20.25 14.42 -10.14
N ASN A 228 21.06 15.09 -10.96
CA ASN A 228 22.50 14.85 -11.03
C ASN A 228 23.27 15.70 -9.98
N GLU A 229 24.59 15.49 -9.88
CA GLU A 229 25.51 16.20 -8.95
C GLU A 229 25.40 17.74 -8.97
N ASN A 230 24.91 18.32 -10.08
CA ASN A 230 24.78 19.76 -10.25
C ASN A 230 23.36 20.26 -9.95
N GLY A 231 22.49 19.43 -9.35
CA GLY A 231 21.09 19.75 -9.10
C GLY A 231 20.26 19.89 -10.38
N THR A 232 20.73 19.37 -11.52
CA THR A 232 19.95 19.35 -12.76
C THR A 232 19.06 18.13 -12.78
N ARG A 233 17.76 18.33 -13.01
CA ARG A 233 16.76 17.26 -13.08
C ARG A 233 17.09 16.26 -14.19
N LEU A 234 17.04 14.98 -13.86
CA LEU A 234 17.17 13.86 -14.77
C LEU A 234 15.78 13.41 -15.25
N PRO A 235 15.65 12.89 -16.48
CA PRO A 235 14.44 12.18 -16.87
C PRO A 235 14.31 10.88 -16.06
N GLY A 236 13.08 10.51 -15.71
CA GLY A 236 12.74 9.16 -15.28
C GLY A 236 12.99 8.14 -16.41
N ALA A 237 13.10 6.86 -16.07
CA ALA A 237 13.50 5.84 -17.03
C ALA A 237 12.45 5.62 -18.15
N ARG A 238 11.19 5.97 -17.89
CA ARG A 238 10.09 6.01 -18.88
C ARG A 238 9.99 7.34 -19.64
N GLY A 239 11.02 8.18 -19.62
CA GLY A 239 11.12 9.43 -20.38
C GLY A 239 10.41 10.66 -19.77
N GLY A 240 9.52 10.45 -18.80
CA GLY A 240 8.90 11.52 -18.03
C GLY A 240 9.89 12.30 -17.15
N ALA A 241 9.45 13.42 -16.59
CA ALA A 241 10.31 14.24 -15.73
C ALA A 241 10.36 13.78 -14.26
N TYR A 242 9.31 13.09 -13.79
CA TYR A 242 9.15 12.65 -12.39
C TYR A 242 9.85 11.30 -12.16
N ASP A 243 10.18 11.00 -10.89
CA ASP A 243 10.87 9.75 -10.58
C ASP A 243 9.94 8.53 -10.64
N ASP A 244 10.33 7.54 -11.41
CA ASP A 244 9.66 6.24 -11.58
C ASP A 244 10.45 5.09 -10.94
N ASN A 245 11.40 5.41 -10.05
CA ASN A 245 12.36 4.49 -9.45
C ASN A 245 13.06 3.64 -10.53
N ASN A 246 13.61 4.30 -11.55
CA ASN A 246 14.26 3.67 -12.70
C ASN A 246 13.36 2.59 -13.35
N ALA A 247 12.09 2.95 -13.58
CA ALA A 247 11.03 2.11 -14.12
C ALA A 247 10.69 0.84 -13.31
N SER A 248 11.01 0.79 -12.00
CA SER A 248 10.75 -0.36 -11.12
C SER A 248 9.32 -0.92 -11.21
N GLU A 249 9.20 -2.24 -11.26
CA GLU A 249 7.92 -2.95 -11.24
C GLU A 249 7.42 -3.23 -9.81
N THR A 250 8.27 -3.11 -8.78
CA THR A 250 7.87 -3.42 -7.39
C THR A 250 7.38 -2.20 -6.63
N GLN A 251 8.09 -1.08 -6.72
CA GLN A 251 7.86 0.11 -5.88
C GLN A 251 8.35 1.40 -6.53
N ALA A 252 7.61 2.49 -6.37
CA ALA A 252 7.98 3.84 -6.82
C ALA A 252 7.41 4.93 -5.88
N PRO A 253 7.98 6.15 -5.86
CA PRO A 253 7.50 7.21 -4.97
C PRO A 253 6.11 7.73 -5.37
N ASN A 254 5.24 7.95 -4.37
CA ASN A 254 3.89 8.48 -4.54
C ASN A 254 3.88 9.85 -5.23
N MET A 255 4.78 10.75 -4.81
CA MET A 255 4.98 12.07 -5.44
C MET A 255 5.81 12.01 -6.74
N GLY A 256 6.11 10.81 -7.25
CA GLY A 256 6.73 10.57 -8.55
C GLY A 256 5.73 9.93 -9.52
N VAL A 257 6.07 8.77 -10.11
CA VAL A 257 5.22 8.03 -11.06
C VAL A 257 4.97 6.59 -10.56
N ALA A 258 3.99 6.42 -9.66
CA ALA A 258 3.63 5.10 -9.11
C ALA A 258 2.82 4.20 -10.08
N TYR A 259 2.29 4.72 -11.19
CA TYR A 259 1.36 4.04 -12.12
C TYR A 259 1.79 2.69 -12.70
N TYR A 260 3.08 2.37 -12.65
CA TYR A 260 3.68 1.17 -13.24
C TYR A 260 4.32 0.22 -12.21
N ALA A 261 4.49 0.68 -10.96
CA ALA A 261 5.04 -0.12 -9.87
C ALA A 261 3.92 -0.82 -9.08
N GLY A 262 4.19 -1.99 -8.50
CA GLY A 262 3.24 -2.72 -7.65
C GLY A 262 2.77 -1.91 -6.44
N ARG A 263 3.70 -1.19 -5.78
CA ARG A 263 3.46 -0.28 -4.65
C ARG A 263 3.78 1.17 -5.02
N GLY A 264 2.93 2.09 -4.59
CA GLY A 264 3.32 3.49 -4.39
C GLY A 264 3.73 3.70 -2.93
N GLN A 265 4.84 4.36 -2.66
CA GLN A 265 5.34 4.58 -1.29
C GLN A 265 5.72 6.04 -1.07
N TRP A 266 5.60 6.53 0.17
CA TRP A 266 6.15 7.84 0.55
C TRP A 266 7.67 7.78 0.58
N ALA A 267 8.33 8.90 0.32
CA ALA A 267 9.78 8.98 0.22
C ALA A 267 10.39 9.92 1.27
N ILE A 268 11.62 9.61 1.67
CA ILE A 268 12.61 10.61 2.06
C ILE A 268 13.50 10.78 0.83
N GLY A 269 13.50 11.96 0.21
CA GLY A 269 14.18 12.15 -1.07
C GLY A 269 14.25 13.59 -1.56
N ALA A 270 15.02 13.80 -2.62
CA ALA A 270 15.20 15.10 -3.25
C ALA A 270 13.95 15.58 -3.99
N ALA A 271 13.49 16.78 -3.64
CA ALA A 271 12.30 17.40 -4.19
C ALA A 271 12.57 18.85 -4.65
N GLY A 272 11.53 19.49 -5.20
CA GLY A 272 11.61 20.86 -5.72
C GLY A 272 12.30 20.94 -7.08
N SER A 273 12.96 22.07 -7.37
CA SER A 273 13.51 22.37 -8.71
C SER A 273 14.99 22.00 -8.92
N ASN A 274 15.75 21.75 -7.85
CA ASN A 274 17.21 21.58 -7.94
C ASN A 274 17.81 20.46 -7.06
N GLY A 275 16.97 19.63 -6.43
CA GLY A 275 17.39 18.43 -5.70
C GLY A 275 18.20 18.62 -4.41
N PHE A 276 18.62 19.84 -4.07
CA PHE A 276 19.44 20.09 -2.87
C PHE A 276 18.65 20.08 -1.56
N THR A 277 17.31 20.01 -1.62
CA THR A 277 16.44 19.87 -0.43
C THR A 277 15.91 18.44 -0.39
N LEU A 278 16.31 17.69 0.65
CA LEU A 278 15.67 16.43 1.00
C LEU A 278 14.39 16.73 1.78
N ILE A 279 13.26 16.19 1.30
CA ILE A 279 11.98 16.24 1.98
C ILE A 279 11.68 14.83 2.51
N ASP A 280 11.29 14.77 3.78
CA ASP A 280 10.65 13.62 4.40
C ASP A 280 9.13 13.80 4.28
N GLU A 281 8.52 13.05 3.36
CA GLU A 281 7.11 13.23 3.01
C GLU A 281 6.18 12.87 4.16
N LEU A 282 6.54 11.88 4.99
CA LEU A 282 5.74 11.50 6.15
C LEU A 282 5.71 12.62 7.19
N ASN A 283 6.86 13.23 7.47
CA ASN A 283 6.95 14.34 8.42
C ASN A 283 6.29 15.63 7.89
N VAL A 284 6.19 15.85 6.58
CA VAL A 284 5.42 16.97 6.01
C VAL A 284 3.91 16.73 6.09
N ILE A 285 3.42 15.54 5.69
CA ILE A 285 1.99 15.22 5.78
C ILE A 285 1.55 15.26 7.25
N GLY A 286 2.23 14.52 8.13
CA GLY A 286 1.95 14.42 9.57
C GLY A 286 2.40 15.61 10.41
N GLY A 287 2.85 16.71 9.78
CA GLY A 287 3.40 17.87 10.49
C GLY A 287 2.38 18.57 11.40
N LEU A 288 2.83 18.97 12.59
CA LEU A 288 2.02 19.65 13.61
C LEU A 288 2.35 21.15 13.73
N GLY A 289 1.37 21.94 14.15
CA GLY A 289 1.51 23.37 14.45
C GLY A 289 1.00 24.31 13.36
N THR A 290 1.16 25.62 13.62
CA THR A 290 0.49 26.71 12.89
C THR A 290 0.60 26.61 11.36
N PHE A 291 1.79 26.31 10.83
CA PHE A 291 2.06 26.26 9.39
C PHE A 291 1.99 24.86 8.76
N ALA A 292 1.62 23.85 9.53
CA ALA A 292 1.50 22.46 9.08
C ALA A 292 0.04 22.00 9.01
N ASN A 293 -0.18 20.75 8.62
CA ASN A 293 -1.52 20.17 8.40
C ASN A 293 -2.25 19.88 9.73
N ASP A 294 -1.51 19.68 10.82
CA ASP A 294 -2.01 19.75 12.21
C ASP A 294 -2.95 18.61 12.64
N PHE A 295 -3.07 17.54 11.83
CA PHE A 295 -3.76 16.31 12.24
C PHE A 295 -2.85 15.26 12.88
N GLY A 296 -1.57 15.20 12.47
CA GLY A 296 -0.57 14.29 13.05
C GLY A 296 -0.66 12.84 12.58
N TYR A 297 0.18 11.99 13.17
CA TYR A 297 0.10 10.53 12.98
C TYR A 297 -1.13 9.96 13.67
N ALA A 298 -1.62 8.82 13.18
CA ALA A 298 -2.61 8.01 13.90
C ALA A 298 -2.06 7.63 15.28
N PRO A 299 -2.93 7.42 16.30
CA PRO A 299 -2.48 6.86 17.57
C PRO A 299 -1.88 5.47 17.34
N ASP A 300 -0.66 5.32 17.84
CA ASP A 300 0.12 4.08 17.86
C ASP A 300 -0.62 2.94 18.57
N GLU A 301 -0.37 1.70 18.15
CA GLU A 301 -0.99 0.52 18.74
C GLU A 301 -0.38 0.20 20.13
N PRO A 302 -1.13 -0.44 21.05
CA PRO A 302 -0.56 -0.83 22.33
C PRO A 302 0.43 -1.98 22.13
N GLY A 303 1.73 -1.73 22.28
CA GLY A 303 2.72 -2.81 22.25
C GLY A 303 4.12 -2.42 21.81
N VAL A 304 4.64 -1.24 22.17
CA VAL A 304 5.95 -0.73 21.68
C VAL A 304 7.19 -1.42 22.28
N SER A 305 7.02 -2.44 23.11
CA SER A 305 8.09 -3.22 23.72
C SER A 305 7.60 -4.56 24.26
N PHE A 306 8.50 -5.50 24.55
CA PHE A 306 8.17 -6.77 25.19
C PHE A 306 7.42 -6.60 26.53
N GLU A 307 7.75 -5.61 27.34
CA GLU A 307 7.09 -5.35 28.63
C GLU A 307 5.69 -4.75 28.49
N THR A 308 5.42 -4.06 27.37
CA THR A 308 4.13 -3.40 27.10
C THR A 308 3.21 -4.22 26.19
N ALA A 309 3.73 -5.28 25.57
CA ALA A 309 3.01 -6.18 24.67
C ALA A 309 1.70 -6.72 25.28
N PRO A 310 0.53 -6.38 24.72
CA PRO A 310 -0.75 -6.87 25.20
C PRO A 310 -0.90 -8.37 24.99
N LEU A 311 -1.61 -9.01 25.91
CA LEU A 311 -1.95 -10.43 25.81
C LEU A 311 -3.03 -10.63 24.73
N ILE A 312 -2.68 -11.35 23.68
CA ILE A 312 -3.60 -11.81 22.65
C ILE A 312 -3.94 -13.29 22.84
N GLN A 313 -5.15 -13.64 22.44
CA GLN A 313 -5.53 -15.00 22.09
C GLN A 313 -5.72 -15.00 20.58
N PRO A 314 -5.07 -15.86 19.78
CA PRO A 314 -5.15 -15.79 18.34
C PRO A 314 -6.59 -15.82 17.83
N VAL A 315 -6.91 -14.76 17.09
CA VAL A 315 -8.26 -14.34 16.79
C VAL A 315 -8.69 -14.84 15.41
N SER A 316 -9.93 -15.34 15.34
CA SER A 316 -10.60 -15.67 14.08
C SER A 316 -11.10 -14.44 13.32
N ALA A 317 -11.16 -13.28 13.98
CA ALA A 317 -11.43 -11.98 13.37
C ALA A 317 -10.11 -11.19 13.33
N PRO A 318 -9.61 -10.77 12.15
CA PRO A 318 -8.32 -10.08 12.08
C PRO A 318 -8.29 -8.79 12.90
N MET A 319 -7.23 -8.62 13.67
CA MET A 319 -6.91 -7.39 14.41
C MET A 319 -6.06 -6.50 13.51
N ARG A 320 -6.54 -5.29 13.24
CA ARG A 320 -5.81 -4.27 12.47
C ARG A 320 -4.73 -3.61 13.34
N GLY A 321 -3.57 -3.36 12.75
CA GLY A 321 -2.59 -2.38 13.23
C GLY A 321 -1.92 -1.62 12.08
N VAL A 322 -0.99 -0.71 12.38
CA VAL A 322 -0.32 0.17 11.41
C VAL A 322 1.16 0.32 11.75
N ILE A 323 2.02 -0.11 10.84
CA ILE A 323 3.45 0.25 10.90
C ILE A 323 3.58 1.67 10.34
N ALA A 324 3.76 2.65 11.21
CA ALA A 324 3.73 4.07 10.86
C ALA A 324 5.10 4.64 10.41
N ARG A 325 6.20 3.92 10.72
CA ARG A 325 7.60 4.24 10.36
C ARG A 325 8.39 2.96 10.10
N ASN A 326 9.53 3.03 9.41
CA ASN A 326 10.35 1.83 9.15
C ASN A 326 10.93 1.20 10.43
N GLU A 327 11.14 2.02 11.47
CA GLU A 327 11.65 1.61 12.78
C GLU A 327 10.55 1.18 13.76
N ASP A 328 9.30 1.17 13.30
CA ASP A 328 8.12 0.86 14.10
C ASP A 328 7.93 -0.66 14.23
N VAL A 329 7.58 -1.11 15.45
CA VAL A 329 7.51 -2.54 15.80
C VAL A 329 6.41 -2.78 16.84
N ASP A 330 5.37 -3.48 16.41
CA ASP A 330 4.26 -3.90 17.25
C ASP A 330 4.50 -5.25 17.92
N TYR A 331 4.59 -5.25 19.24
CA TYR A 331 4.76 -6.45 20.05
C TYR A 331 3.43 -6.93 20.64
N TYR A 332 3.13 -8.22 20.47
CA TYR A 332 1.99 -8.91 21.07
C TYR A 332 2.46 -10.12 21.89
N ARG A 333 1.82 -10.40 23.03
CA ARG A 333 2.15 -11.55 23.87
C ARG A 333 1.12 -12.66 23.74
N PHE A 334 1.54 -13.92 23.67
CA PHE A 334 0.65 -15.08 23.81
C PHE A 334 1.25 -16.14 24.75
N GLU A 335 0.38 -16.92 25.38
CA GLU A 335 0.73 -17.80 26.48
C GLU A 335 0.19 -19.22 26.22
N LEU A 336 1.08 -20.23 26.29
CA LEU A 336 0.79 -21.63 26.02
C LEU A 336 0.91 -22.46 27.30
N GLU A 337 -0.19 -23.02 27.79
CA GLU A 337 -0.18 -23.94 28.94
C GLU A 337 0.47 -25.30 28.64
N ARG A 338 0.47 -25.69 27.36
CA ARG A 338 0.95 -26.99 26.86
C ARG A 338 1.35 -26.87 25.40
N ARG A 339 2.10 -27.86 24.91
CA ARG A 339 2.48 -27.94 23.49
C ARG A 339 1.26 -27.79 22.58
N SER A 340 1.31 -26.83 21.67
CA SER A 340 0.19 -26.41 20.84
C SER A 340 0.66 -26.17 19.41
N ASP A 341 -0.16 -26.54 18.44
CA ASP A 341 -0.03 -26.10 17.06
C ASP A 341 -0.51 -24.63 17.01
N VAL A 342 0.33 -23.76 16.49
CA VAL A 342 0.14 -22.31 16.44
C VAL A 342 0.22 -21.87 14.99
N SER A 343 -0.81 -21.18 14.53
CA SER A 343 -0.89 -20.59 13.19
C SER A 343 -1.14 -19.10 13.35
N LEU A 344 -0.23 -18.26 12.86
CA LEU A 344 -0.31 -16.81 12.88
C LEU A 344 -0.13 -16.30 11.45
N PHE A 345 -0.96 -15.34 11.05
CA PHE A 345 -0.92 -14.74 9.72
C PHE A 345 -1.08 -13.23 9.82
N VAL A 346 -0.12 -12.51 9.26
CA VAL A 346 -0.08 -11.06 9.13
C VAL A 346 -0.37 -10.74 7.67
N ASP A 347 -1.64 -10.43 7.40
CA ASP A 347 -2.05 -9.95 6.08
C ASP A 347 -1.81 -8.45 5.97
N VAL A 348 -1.65 -7.93 4.75
CA VAL A 348 -1.55 -6.47 4.47
C VAL A 348 -2.83 -5.96 3.82
N ALA A 349 -2.93 -4.67 3.46
CA ALA A 349 -4.11 -4.16 2.77
C ALA A 349 -4.48 -5.00 1.51
N PRO A 350 -5.78 -5.28 1.26
CA PRO A 350 -6.20 -6.10 0.12
C PRO A 350 -5.92 -5.42 -1.23
N TYR A 351 -5.97 -4.09 -1.27
CA TYR A 351 -5.73 -3.27 -2.46
C TYR A 351 -4.66 -2.23 -2.20
N GLY A 352 -3.59 -2.26 -3.02
CA GLY A 352 -2.46 -1.34 -2.93
C GLY A 352 -1.73 -1.31 -1.58
N PRO A 353 -1.40 -2.47 -0.96
CA PRO A 353 -0.62 -2.50 0.28
C PRO A 353 0.71 -1.76 0.10
N THR A 354 1.02 -0.88 1.05
CA THR A 354 2.25 -0.08 1.05
C THR A 354 3.33 -0.66 1.96
N LEU A 355 2.91 -1.50 2.93
CA LEU A 355 3.75 -2.27 3.84
C LEU A 355 4.21 -3.60 3.23
N ASP A 356 5.48 -3.94 3.45
CA ASP A 356 6.05 -5.27 3.41
C ASP A 356 6.12 -5.83 4.85
N ALA A 357 5.24 -6.77 5.20
CA ALA A 357 5.14 -7.23 6.57
C ALA A 357 6.25 -8.25 6.91
N LYS A 358 6.96 -7.98 8.01
CA LYS A 358 7.89 -8.90 8.67
C LYS A 358 7.30 -9.40 9.99
N LEU A 359 7.38 -10.70 10.24
CA LEU A 359 6.95 -11.35 11.47
C LEU A 359 8.15 -11.96 12.20
N GLN A 360 8.23 -11.79 13.52
CA GLN A 360 9.24 -12.42 14.36
C GLN A 360 8.60 -13.00 15.63
N ILE A 361 9.12 -14.14 16.11
CA ILE A 361 8.68 -14.75 17.38
C ILE A 361 9.86 -14.86 18.33
N TYR A 362 9.65 -14.44 19.57
CA TYR A 362 10.61 -14.45 20.67
C TYR A 362 10.11 -15.30 21.84
N SER A 363 11.05 -15.85 22.62
CA SER A 363 10.75 -16.48 23.91
C SER A 363 10.49 -15.45 25.02
N SER A 364 10.09 -15.92 26.20
CA SER A 364 10.02 -15.12 27.43
C SER A 364 11.35 -14.48 27.86
N ASP A 365 12.47 -14.98 27.36
CA ASP A 365 13.83 -14.46 27.62
C ASP A 365 14.32 -13.56 26.47
N GLU A 366 13.41 -13.06 25.62
CA GLU A 366 13.67 -12.18 24.47
C GLU A 366 14.60 -12.80 23.40
N LEU A 367 14.75 -14.14 23.40
CA LEU A 367 15.51 -14.85 22.38
C LEU A 367 14.66 -15.01 21.12
N LEU A 368 15.14 -14.49 19.99
CA LEU A 368 14.54 -14.72 18.67
C LEU A 368 14.51 -16.22 18.34
N LEU A 369 13.32 -16.76 18.13
CA LEU A 369 13.07 -18.17 17.82
C LEU A 369 12.76 -18.37 16.33
N TYR A 370 12.09 -17.41 15.71
CA TYR A 370 11.62 -17.50 14.33
C TYR A 370 11.51 -16.13 13.69
N THR A 371 11.72 -16.06 12.38
CA THR A 371 11.51 -14.88 11.54
C THR A 371 10.87 -15.35 10.23
N ASP A 372 9.85 -14.63 9.77
CA ASP A 372 9.37 -14.68 8.40
C ASP A 372 9.45 -13.27 7.83
N ASP A 373 10.18 -13.15 6.72
CA ASP A 373 10.59 -11.90 6.10
C ASP A 373 10.71 -12.18 4.59
N PRO A 374 9.57 -12.18 3.87
CA PRO A 374 9.53 -12.63 2.49
C PRO A 374 10.42 -11.78 1.58
N THR A 375 10.95 -12.38 0.51
CA THR A 375 11.64 -11.59 -0.52
C THR A 375 10.62 -10.88 -1.39
N LEU A 376 10.62 -9.54 -1.33
CA LEU A 376 9.78 -8.67 -2.15
C LEU A 376 9.75 -9.08 -3.63
N ALA A 377 8.53 -9.24 -4.14
CA ALA A 377 8.23 -9.48 -5.54
C ALA A 377 7.02 -8.62 -5.97
N THR A 378 6.62 -8.70 -7.23
CA THR A 378 5.45 -7.97 -7.77
C THR A 378 4.09 -8.52 -7.31
N SER A 379 4.08 -9.58 -6.48
CA SER A 379 2.84 -10.23 -6.02
C SER A 379 2.51 -9.86 -4.57
N ARG A 380 1.23 -9.60 -4.26
CA ARG A 380 0.80 -9.28 -2.88
C ARG A 380 1.21 -10.36 -1.85
N GLY A 381 1.28 -11.63 -2.24
CA GLY A 381 1.69 -12.71 -1.35
C GLY A 381 3.16 -12.65 -0.91
N SER A 382 3.99 -11.81 -1.54
CA SER A 382 5.36 -11.52 -1.07
C SER A 382 5.42 -10.38 -0.05
N LEU A 383 4.27 -9.87 0.41
CA LEU A 383 4.16 -8.77 1.38
C LEU A 383 3.54 -9.22 2.72
N THR A 384 3.19 -10.49 2.83
CA THR A 384 2.46 -11.08 3.96
C THR A 384 3.36 -12.06 4.67
N ALA A 385 3.42 -12.01 6.00
CA ALA A 385 4.22 -12.92 6.81
C ALA A 385 3.36 -13.83 7.69
N GLY A 386 3.92 -14.95 8.13
CA GLY A 386 3.21 -15.89 8.99
C GLY A 386 4.10 -16.84 9.76
N PHE A 387 3.49 -17.59 10.66
CA PHE A 387 4.11 -18.73 11.34
C PHE A 387 3.10 -19.85 11.39
N ASP A 388 3.49 -21.05 10.98
CA ASP A 388 2.69 -22.27 11.17
C ASP A 388 3.60 -23.36 11.73
N GLY A 389 3.33 -23.79 12.96
CA GLY A 389 4.19 -24.75 13.65
C GLY A 389 3.80 -25.03 15.09
N ALA A 390 4.43 -26.05 15.69
CA ALA A 390 4.18 -26.43 17.07
C ALA A 390 5.16 -25.74 18.03
N LEU A 391 4.62 -25.07 19.04
CA LEU A 391 5.37 -24.46 20.14
C LEU A 391 5.07 -25.21 21.45
N ASP A 392 6.05 -25.28 22.35
CA ASP A 392 5.91 -25.93 23.66
C ASP A 392 5.18 -25.01 24.67
N ALA A 393 5.00 -25.46 25.91
CA ALA A 393 4.44 -24.62 26.97
C ALA A 393 5.38 -23.44 27.29
N GLY A 394 4.87 -22.22 27.33
CA GLY A 394 5.68 -21.02 27.55
C GLY A 394 4.94 -19.71 27.30
N VAL A 395 5.64 -18.61 27.55
CA VAL A 395 5.22 -17.26 27.16
C VAL A 395 6.04 -16.86 25.95
N TYR A 396 5.37 -16.32 24.93
CA TYR A 396 5.97 -15.94 23.66
C TYR A 396 5.56 -14.51 23.30
N TYR A 397 6.45 -13.83 22.58
CA TYR A 397 6.16 -12.53 21.98
C TYR A 397 6.21 -12.65 20.47
N LEU A 398 5.18 -12.13 19.81
CA LEU A 398 5.15 -11.83 18.39
C LEU A 398 5.61 -10.38 18.22
N ALA A 399 6.49 -10.11 17.27
CA ALA A 399 6.76 -8.76 16.78
C ALA A 399 6.34 -8.67 15.30
N ILE A 400 5.63 -7.59 14.95
CA ILE A 400 5.27 -7.23 13.57
C ILE A 400 5.99 -5.93 13.24
N ALA A 401 6.65 -5.87 12.09
CA ALA A 401 7.40 -4.70 11.65
C ALA A 401 7.39 -4.59 10.12
N SER A 402 7.90 -3.47 9.60
CA SER A 402 8.34 -3.34 8.21
C SER A 402 9.46 -4.34 7.87
N HIS A 403 9.57 -4.79 6.62
CA HIS A 403 10.79 -5.41 6.09
C HIS A 403 12.00 -4.49 6.30
N GLY A 404 11.85 -3.26 5.84
CA GLY A 404 12.76 -2.13 5.97
C GLY A 404 12.60 -1.19 4.77
N GLY A 405 12.74 0.12 5.00
CA GLY A 405 12.63 1.12 3.93
C GLY A 405 13.63 0.88 2.78
N TYR A 406 13.16 1.05 1.54
CA TYR A 406 13.97 0.76 0.36
C TYR A 406 14.84 1.95 -0.06
N ALA A 407 16.14 1.83 0.18
CA ALA A 407 17.13 2.78 -0.30
C ALA A 407 17.53 2.50 -1.76
N TYR A 408 17.51 3.52 -2.62
CA TYR A 408 18.05 3.44 -3.98
C TYR A 408 18.79 4.70 -4.42
N ASP A 409 19.81 4.49 -5.25
CA ASP A 409 20.65 5.51 -5.88
C ASP A 409 20.17 5.70 -7.33
N ASN A 410 19.50 6.83 -7.59
CA ASN A 410 19.17 7.33 -8.92
C ASN A 410 20.02 8.58 -9.26
N GLY A 411 21.20 8.69 -8.65
CA GLY A 411 22.04 9.88 -8.59
C GLY A 411 22.41 10.24 -7.14
N PRO A 412 23.31 11.21 -6.93
CA PRO A 412 23.96 11.56 -5.65
C PRO A 412 23.03 12.20 -4.60
N HIS A 413 21.72 12.09 -4.81
CA HIS A 413 20.67 12.54 -3.92
C HIS A 413 19.88 11.29 -3.49
N ASP A 414 20.47 10.55 -2.56
CA ASP A 414 19.95 9.30 -2.00
C ASP A 414 18.47 9.40 -1.63
N ARG A 415 17.73 8.30 -1.85
CA ARG A 415 16.31 8.20 -1.50
C ARG A 415 16.02 6.96 -0.71
N VAL A 416 15.03 7.06 0.18
CA VAL A 416 14.50 5.96 0.97
C VAL A 416 12.98 5.96 0.86
N LEU A 417 12.41 4.98 0.14
CA LEU A 417 10.98 4.73 0.22
C LEU A 417 10.64 4.16 1.60
N GLN A 418 9.59 4.70 2.19
CA GLN A 418 9.09 4.31 3.49
C GLN A 418 8.17 3.10 3.31
N ASP A 419 8.51 2.03 4.02
CA ASP A 419 7.80 0.76 3.99
C ASP A 419 6.86 0.70 5.19
N VAL A 420 5.67 1.30 5.01
CA VAL A 420 4.71 1.65 6.07
C VAL A 420 3.29 1.40 5.58
N GLY A 421 2.35 1.10 6.48
CA GLY A 421 0.96 0.77 6.08
C GLY A 421 0.23 -0.12 7.09
N GLN A 422 -0.96 -0.59 6.71
CA GLN A 422 -1.79 -1.43 7.56
C GLN A 422 -1.42 -2.91 7.47
N TYR A 423 -1.51 -3.58 8.61
CA TYR A 423 -1.57 -5.04 8.66
C TYR A 423 -2.81 -5.53 9.41
N TYR A 424 -3.10 -6.82 9.24
CA TYR A 424 -4.23 -7.52 9.82
C TYR A 424 -3.74 -8.84 10.40
N LEU A 425 -3.51 -8.88 11.72
CA LEU A 425 -3.08 -10.08 12.44
C LEU A 425 -4.27 -11.00 12.71
N SER A 426 -4.16 -12.25 12.28
CA SER A 426 -5.13 -13.31 12.56
C SER A 426 -4.41 -14.61 12.93
N GLY A 427 -5.13 -15.59 13.49
CA GLY A 427 -4.51 -16.88 13.77
C GLY A 427 -5.36 -17.84 14.61
N SER A 428 -4.73 -18.95 15.01
CA SER A 428 -5.30 -19.93 15.93
C SER A 428 -4.21 -20.60 16.78
N ILE A 429 -4.57 -21.01 18.00
CA ILE A 429 -3.80 -21.92 18.85
C ILE A 429 -4.65 -23.15 19.12
N THR A 430 -4.14 -24.33 18.77
CA THR A 430 -4.79 -25.62 19.03
C THR A 430 -3.85 -26.48 19.86
N ALA A 431 -4.26 -26.82 21.08
CA ALA A 431 -3.46 -27.68 21.94
C ALA A 431 -3.27 -29.07 21.30
N VAL A 432 -2.01 -29.52 21.15
CA VAL A 432 -1.71 -30.84 20.61
C VAL A 432 -2.22 -31.88 21.60
N ALA A 433 -3.11 -32.76 21.14
CA ALA A 433 -3.54 -33.89 21.95
C ALA A 433 -2.32 -34.78 22.26
N PRO A 434 -2.01 -35.11 23.52
CA PRO A 434 -0.94 -36.04 23.81
C PRO A 434 -1.25 -37.38 23.15
N GLU A 435 -0.30 -37.94 22.39
CA GLU A 435 -0.49 -39.26 21.80
C GLU A 435 -0.86 -40.24 22.92
N PRO A 436 -1.88 -41.11 22.71
CA PRO A 436 -2.29 -42.07 23.72
C PRO A 436 -1.10 -42.98 24.02
N ALA A 437 -0.54 -42.84 25.22
CA ALA A 437 0.69 -43.49 25.62
C ALA A 437 0.64 -44.97 25.24
N ALA A 438 1.56 -45.39 24.35
CA ALA A 438 1.63 -46.75 23.87
C ALA A 438 1.82 -47.69 25.08
N CYS A 439 0.72 -48.32 25.50
CA CYS A 439 0.70 -49.12 26.71
C CYS A 439 1.54 -50.37 26.46
N VAL A 440 2.80 -50.32 26.88
CA VAL A 440 3.71 -51.47 26.83
C VAL A 440 3.18 -52.51 27.80
N VAL A 441 2.35 -53.42 27.27
CA VAL A 441 1.86 -54.60 28.00
C VAL A 441 3.06 -55.52 28.24
N ALA A 442 3.76 -55.27 29.36
CA ALA A 442 4.81 -56.15 29.86
C ALA A 442 4.19 -57.47 30.32
N GLY A 443 4.10 -58.43 29.40
CA GLY A 443 3.54 -59.75 29.67
C GLY A 443 4.37 -60.51 30.72
N LEU A 444 3.85 -60.62 31.95
CA LEU A 444 4.42 -61.50 32.98
C LEU A 444 4.23 -62.99 32.59
N ALA A 445 5.22 -63.55 31.91
CA ALA A 445 5.32 -64.99 31.70
C ALA A 445 5.64 -65.70 33.03
N THR A 446 4.60 -66.17 33.72
CA THR A 446 4.74 -66.88 35.00
C THR A 446 5.17 -68.33 34.77
N LEU A 447 6.42 -68.68 35.08
CA LEU A 447 6.89 -70.08 35.04
C LEU A 447 6.26 -70.90 36.17
N LEU A 448 5.24 -71.71 35.85
CA LEU A 448 4.69 -72.73 36.72
C LEU A 448 5.56 -73.99 36.71
N THR A 449 6.37 -74.16 37.75
CA THR A 449 7.14 -75.39 38.02
C THR A 449 6.24 -76.48 38.61
N THR A 450 5.72 -77.38 37.78
CA THR A 450 4.95 -78.54 38.25
C THR A 450 5.85 -79.60 38.88
N CYS A 451 5.88 -79.66 40.21
CA CYS A 451 6.58 -80.72 40.95
C CYS A 451 5.73 -81.99 41.09
N ARG A 452 6.37 -83.16 40.92
CA ARG A 452 5.80 -84.52 40.95
C ARG A 452 4.78 -84.80 42.07
N ARG A 453 3.80 -85.66 41.78
CA ARG A 453 3.34 -86.72 42.70
C ARG A 453 3.32 -88.10 42.04
N ARG A 454 3.82 -89.10 42.76
CA ARG A 454 3.74 -90.55 42.47
C ARG A 454 2.66 -91.19 43.34
N ARG A 455 1.92 -92.16 42.79
CA ARG A 455 1.44 -93.45 43.38
C ARG A 455 0.67 -94.18 42.26
N LEU A 456 1.04 -95.41 41.88
CA LEU A 456 0.60 -96.70 42.49
C LEU A 456 -0.94 -96.80 42.48
N VAL A 457 -1.58 -97.80 41.85
CA VAL A 457 -1.10 -99.13 41.39
C VAL A 457 -1.12 -99.26 39.87
#